data_AF-A0A356TGY9-F1
#
_entry.id   AF-A0A356TGY9-F1
#
_cell.length_a   1.000
_cell.length_b   1.000
_cell.length_c   1.000
_cell.angle_alpha   90.00
_cell.angle_beta   90.00
_cell.angle_gamma   90.00
#
_symmetry.space_group_name_H-M   'P 1'
#
loop_
_entity.id
_entity.type
_entity.pdbx_description
1 polymer ?
#
loop_
_entity_poly.entity_id
_entity_poly.type
_entity_poly.pdbx_seq_one_letter_code
_entity_poly.pdbx_strand_id
1 'polypeptide(L)'
;MADLSIDFCGVKSPNPFWLASAPPTNTGDQVKRAFDAGWGGAVWKTLGNPIVNVSSRFGGVDYGSTRMMGLNNIELITDRPLEVNLKEMLDVKKQYPKNLLIASLMVDTREEWHEIIQKVEDVGSDLIELNFGCPHGMCERGMGSAVGAEPEVLKAIVGWVMEKASIPVIVKLTPNVGDIAEPATAAYEAGADAVSLINTVKSIVGVDLDKMVPLPVVGNGSSNGGYCGPAVKPIALHLLGQTAKVFPKPISGIGGISNWRDAAEF
;
A
#
# COMPACT_ATOMS: atom_id res chain seq x y z
N MET A 1 -15.87 3.49 -28.20
CA MET A 1 -15.59 2.82 -26.91
C MET A 1 -15.16 3.91 -25.92
N ALA A 2 -15.46 3.80 -24.63
CA ALA A 2 -15.04 4.81 -23.65
C ALA A 2 -13.51 4.80 -23.51
N ASP A 3 -12.89 5.98 -23.43
CA ASP A 3 -11.48 6.13 -23.07
C ASP A 3 -11.37 6.12 -21.55
N LEU A 4 -10.60 5.18 -21.01
CA LEU A 4 -10.36 5.04 -19.57
C LEU A 4 -8.98 5.54 -19.16
N SER A 5 -8.19 6.10 -20.08
CA SER A 5 -6.87 6.62 -19.74
C SER A 5 -6.97 7.77 -18.73
N ILE A 6 -5.99 7.83 -17.83
CA ILE A 6 -5.93 8.85 -16.78
C ILE A 6 -4.55 9.50 -16.73
N ASP A 7 -4.52 10.71 -16.18
CA ASP A 7 -3.30 11.39 -15.73
C ASP A 7 -3.35 11.46 -14.21
N PHE A 8 -2.38 10.84 -13.54
CA PHE A 8 -2.25 10.86 -12.09
C PHE A 8 -0.91 11.46 -11.72
N CYS A 9 -0.94 12.63 -11.09
CA CYS A 9 0.26 13.40 -10.73
C CYS A 9 1.18 13.71 -11.93
N GLY A 10 0.63 13.93 -13.13
CA GLY A 10 1.40 14.21 -14.34
C GLY A 10 1.88 12.96 -15.07
N VAL A 11 1.55 11.75 -14.57
CA VAL A 11 1.96 10.48 -15.16
C VAL A 11 0.75 9.77 -15.77
N LYS A 12 0.87 9.38 -17.04
CA LYS A 12 -0.24 8.73 -17.77
C LYS A 12 -0.35 7.25 -17.41
N SER A 13 -1.59 6.80 -17.17
CA SER A 13 -1.93 5.39 -17.05
C SER A 13 -2.90 4.96 -18.15
N PRO A 14 -2.78 3.74 -18.70
CA PRO A 14 -3.74 3.19 -19.66
C PRO A 14 -5.17 3.11 -19.12
N ASN A 15 -5.32 2.92 -17.80
CA ASN A 15 -6.59 2.89 -17.08
C ASN A 15 -6.37 3.13 -15.57
N PRO A 16 -7.41 3.47 -14.78
CA PRO A 16 -7.26 3.76 -13.35
C PRO A 16 -7.08 2.52 -12.46
N PHE A 17 -7.05 1.30 -13.04
CA PHE A 17 -7.04 0.07 -12.26
C PHE A 17 -5.62 -0.42 -12.03
N TRP A 18 -5.15 -0.29 -10.79
CA TRP A 18 -3.81 -0.69 -10.40
C TRP A 18 -3.83 -1.76 -9.31
N LEU A 19 -2.91 -2.72 -9.40
CA LEU A 19 -2.70 -3.67 -8.30
C LEU A 19 -2.10 -2.92 -7.11
N ALA A 20 -2.72 -3.03 -5.93
CA ALA A 20 -2.15 -2.49 -4.70
C ALA A 20 -0.93 -3.29 -4.24
N SER A 21 -0.03 -2.65 -3.48
CA SER A 21 1.13 -3.30 -2.84
C SER A 21 0.66 -4.37 -1.86
N ALA A 22 0.77 -5.64 -2.26
CA ALA A 22 0.13 -6.80 -1.63
C ALA A 22 0.73 -8.11 -2.18
N PRO A 23 0.32 -9.31 -1.70
CA PRO A 23 0.80 -10.59 -2.26
C PRO A 23 0.75 -10.74 -3.80
N PRO A 24 -0.22 -10.14 -4.53
CA PRO A 24 -0.25 -10.19 -5.98
C PRO A 24 0.87 -9.41 -6.71
N THR A 25 1.68 -8.62 -6.01
CA THR A 25 2.74 -7.79 -6.61
C THR A 25 4.12 -8.06 -5.99
N ASN A 26 4.36 -9.28 -5.51
CA ASN A 26 5.61 -9.65 -4.84
C ASN A 26 6.75 -10.06 -5.81
N THR A 27 6.42 -10.41 -7.06
CA THR A 27 7.42 -10.77 -8.09
C THR A 27 7.09 -10.13 -9.44
N GLY A 28 8.14 -9.99 -10.27
CA GLY A 28 7.99 -9.55 -11.65
C GLY A 28 7.00 -10.38 -12.43
N ASP A 29 7.07 -11.71 -12.34
CA ASP A 29 6.15 -12.61 -13.06
C ASP A 29 4.67 -12.39 -12.69
N GLN A 30 4.36 -12.01 -11.44
CA GLN A 30 2.98 -11.67 -11.08
C GLN A 30 2.55 -10.36 -11.73
N VAL A 31 3.41 -9.34 -11.71
CA VAL A 31 3.14 -8.03 -12.30
C VAL A 31 3.02 -8.11 -13.83
N LYS A 32 3.89 -8.85 -14.51
CA LYS A 32 3.83 -9.08 -15.97
C LYS A 32 2.50 -9.70 -16.37
N ARG A 33 2.06 -10.76 -15.68
CA ARG A 33 0.76 -11.39 -15.94
C ARG A 33 -0.41 -10.43 -15.70
N ALA A 34 -0.31 -9.51 -14.75
CA ALA A 34 -1.32 -8.49 -14.54
C ALA A 34 -1.37 -7.49 -15.70
N PHE A 35 -0.21 -7.04 -16.19
CA PHE A 35 -0.15 -6.16 -17.35
C PHE A 35 -0.65 -6.84 -18.64
N ASP A 36 -0.31 -8.12 -18.84
CA ASP A 36 -0.87 -8.93 -19.95
C ASP A 36 -2.41 -9.05 -19.86
N ALA A 37 -2.95 -9.10 -18.63
CA ALA A 37 -4.38 -9.12 -18.38
C ALA A 37 -5.07 -7.73 -18.51
N GLY A 38 -4.30 -6.66 -18.73
CA GLY A 38 -4.82 -5.31 -18.99
C GLY A 38 -4.84 -4.36 -17.79
N TRP A 39 -4.21 -4.69 -16.67
CA TRP A 39 -4.05 -3.76 -15.54
C TRP A 39 -3.23 -2.53 -15.97
N GLY A 40 -3.72 -1.32 -15.68
CA GLY A 40 -3.06 -0.06 -16.07
C GLY A 40 -1.76 0.19 -15.29
N GLY A 41 -1.63 -0.40 -14.10
CA GLY A 41 -0.48 -0.23 -13.24
C GLY A 41 -0.40 -1.26 -12.12
N ALA A 42 0.73 -1.27 -11.43
CA ALA A 42 0.96 -2.11 -10.27
C ALA A 42 1.88 -1.40 -9.29
N VAL A 43 1.47 -1.42 -8.03
CA VAL A 43 2.30 -1.01 -6.90
C VAL A 43 3.04 -2.24 -6.40
N TRP A 44 4.37 -2.22 -6.53
CA TRP A 44 5.25 -3.30 -6.11
C TRP A 44 5.11 -3.57 -4.61
N LYS A 45 5.24 -4.82 -4.19
CA LYS A 45 5.24 -5.17 -2.76
C LYS A 45 6.32 -4.35 -2.05
N THR A 46 5.98 -3.77 -0.90
CA THR A 46 6.84 -2.83 -0.19
C THR A 46 8.26 -3.34 -0.02
N LEU A 47 9.21 -2.52 -0.48
CA LEU A 47 10.65 -2.73 -0.41
C LEU A 47 11.23 -2.04 0.83
N GLY A 48 12.25 -2.66 1.39
CA GLY A 48 12.97 -2.18 2.58
C GLY A 48 13.99 -3.23 3.00
N ASN A 49 14.42 -3.17 4.26
CA ASN A 49 15.26 -4.22 4.84
C ASN A 49 14.44 -5.53 4.92
N PRO A 50 14.86 -6.63 4.26
CA PRO A 50 14.04 -7.84 4.18
C PRO A 50 13.69 -8.40 5.55
N ILE A 51 12.42 -8.75 5.75
CA ILE A 51 11.93 -9.33 7.00
C ILE A 51 11.37 -10.72 6.74
N VAL A 52 11.72 -11.68 7.59
CA VAL A 52 11.22 -13.06 7.49
C VAL A 52 9.76 -13.11 7.93
N ASN A 53 8.89 -13.50 6.99
CA ASN A 53 7.48 -13.73 7.28
C ASN A 53 7.26 -15.05 8.04
N VAL A 54 6.18 -15.08 8.83
CA VAL A 54 5.70 -16.30 9.50
C VAL A 54 4.68 -17.07 8.66
N SER A 55 4.30 -18.27 9.09
CA SER A 55 3.24 -19.10 8.49
C SER A 55 2.48 -19.88 9.56
N SER A 56 1.15 -19.96 9.57
CA SER A 56 0.16 -19.35 8.66
C SER A 56 -0.06 -17.86 8.92
N ARG A 57 -0.13 -17.03 7.87
CA ARG A 57 -0.21 -15.56 8.00
C ARG A 57 -1.45 -14.90 7.43
N PHE A 58 -2.42 -15.69 6.96
CA PHE A 58 -3.69 -15.21 6.44
C PHE A 58 -4.86 -15.87 7.17
N GLY A 59 -5.90 -15.10 7.45
CA GLY A 59 -7.20 -15.58 7.95
C GLY A 59 -8.33 -15.06 7.07
N GLY A 60 -9.38 -15.86 6.91
CA GLY A 60 -10.59 -15.48 6.19
C GLY A 60 -11.77 -15.28 7.15
N VAL A 61 -12.64 -14.33 6.83
CA VAL A 61 -13.95 -14.16 7.46
C VAL A 61 -15.03 -14.38 6.42
N ASP A 62 -15.82 -15.42 6.63
CA ASP A 62 -17.02 -15.68 5.85
C ASP A 62 -18.23 -15.03 6.54
N TYR A 63 -19.22 -14.59 5.77
CA TYR A 63 -20.47 -14.04 6.32
C TYR A 63 -21.67 -14.58 5.53
N GLY A 64 -22.53 -15.34 6.21
CA GLY A 64 -23.64 -16.04 5.56
C GLY A 64 -23.13 -16.97 4.45
N SER A 65 -23.63 -16.79 3.23
CA SER A 65 -23.18 -17.53 2.04
C SER A 65 -21.96 -16.92 1.34
N THR A 66 -21.51 -15.73 1.77
CA THR A 66 -20.40 -15.02 1.14
C THR A 66 -19.09 -15.48 1.79
N ARG A 67 -18.29 -16.20 1.01
CA ARG A 67 -16.92 -16.56 1.41
C ARG A 67 -15.99 -15.38 1.26
N MET A 68 -15.00 -15.27 2.15
CA MET A 68 -13.97 -14.24 2.14
C MET A 68 -14.56 -12.82 2.06
N MET A 69 -15.66 -12.59 2.80
CA MET A 69 -16.24 -11.25 2.97
C MET A 69 -15.21 -10.28 3.57
N GLY A 70 -14.31 -10.81 4.39
CA GLY A 70 -13.07 -10.15 4.74
C GLY A 70 -11.89 -11.11 4.81
N LEU A 71 -10.71 -10.50 4.74
CA LEU A 71 -9.42 -11.14 4.86
C LEU A 71 -8.64 -10.45 5.96
N ASN A 72 -7.85 -11.20 6.69
CA ASN A 72 -6.89 -10.68 7.64
C ASN A 72 -5.51 -11.22 7.32
N ASN A 73 -4.50 -10.38 7.48
CA ASN A 73 -3.12 -10.79 7.27
C ASN A 73 -2.20 -10.26 8.37
N ILE A 74 -1.23 -11.08 8.74
CA ILE A 74 -0.07 -10.71 9.56
C ILE A 74 1.20 -10.75 8.71
N GLU A 75 1.06 -10.49 7.41
CA GLU A 75 2.18 -10.44 6.47
C GLU A 75 2.89 -9.09 6.59
N LEU A 76 4.21 -9.13 6.48
CA LEU A 76 5.09 -7.97 6.54
C LEU A 76 5.40 -7.45 5.13
N ILE A 77 6.46 -6.66 5.00
CA ILE A 77 7.01 -6.23 3.70
C ILE A 77 7.65 -7.43 2.97
N THR A 78 8.24 -7.18 1.79
CA THR A 78 8.89 -8.25 1.03
C THR A 78 9.97 -8.94 1.87
N ASP A 79 10.01 -10.27 1.81
CA ASP A 79 11.08 -11.11 2.35
C ASP A 79 12.20 -11.35 1.33
N ARG A 80 12.06 -10.78 0.13
CA ARG A 80 12.96 -10.98 -0.99
C ARG A 80 14.09 -9.93 -0.97
N PRO A 81 15.33 -10.29 -1.36
CA PRO A 81 16.42 -9.33 -1.44
C PRO A 81 16.09 -8.14 -2.35
N LEU A 82 16.53 -6.94 -1.95
CA LEU A 82 16.29 -5.70 -2.70
C LEU A 82 16.77 -5.81 -4.16
N GLU A 83 18.00 -6.28 -4.38
CA GLU A 83 18.59 -6.41 -5.72
C GLU A 83 17.79 -7.31 -6.66
N VAL A 84 17.14 -8.36 -6.13
CA VAL A 84 16.28 -9.24 -6.93
C VAL A 84 15.02 -8.47 -7.37
N ASN A 85 14.41 -7.72 -6.47
CA ASN A 85 13.25 -6.90 -6.79
C ASN A 85 13.60 -5.81 -7.81
N LEU A 86 14.70 -5.08 -7.60
CA LEU A 86 15.15 -4.02 -8.51
C LEU A 86 15.41 -4.53 -9.92
N LYS A 87 16.07 -5.69 -10.05
CA LYS A 87 16.28 -6.34 -11.34
C LYS A 87 14.95 -6.70 -12.03
N GLU A 88 14.02 -7.28 -11.29
CA GLU A 88 12.71 -7.64 -11.84
C GLU A 88 11.88 -6.41 -12.23
N MET A 89 11.91 -5.35 -11.42
CA MET A 89 11.26 -4.07 -11.73
C MET A 89 11.80 -3.47 -13.03
N LEU A 90 13.12 -3.45 -13.20
CA LEU A 90 13.76 -3.00 -14.43
C LEU A 90 13.29 -3.82 -15.65
N ASP A 91 13.25 -5.14 -15.52
CA ASP A 91 12.81 -6.04 -16.59
C ASP A 91 11.32 -5.85 -16.92
N VAL A 92 10.48 -5.68 -15.91
CA VAL A 92 9.06 -5.33 -16.06
C VAL A 92 8.92 -4.01 -16.82
N LYS A 93 9.61 -2.95 -16.38
CA LYS A 93 9.44 -1.63 -16.99
C LYS A 93 9.90 -1.61 -18.44
N LYS A 94 11.00 -2.29 -18.78
CA LYS A 94 11.47 -2.44 -20.17
C LYS A 94 10.44 -3.13 -21.06
N GLN A 95 9.75 -4.14 -20.55
CA GLN A 95 8.78 -4.91 -21.31
C GLN A 95 7.42 -4.19 -21.42
N TYR A 96 7.04 -3.42 -20.40
CA TYR A 96 5.74 -2.74 -20.30
C TYR A 96 5.90 -1.22 -20.10
N PRO A 97 6.49 -0.48 -21.07
CA PRO A 97 6.83 0.92 -20.88
C PRO A 97 5.61 1.84 -20.69
N LYS A 98 4.42 1.40 -21.12
CA LYS A 98 3.16 2.16 -21.00
C LYS A 98 2.42 1.91 -19.69
N ASN A 99 2.74 0.84 -18.97
CA ASN A 99 2.08 0.51 -17.71
C ASN A 99 2.80 1.22 -16.57
N LEU A 100 2.03 1.65 -15.57
CA LEU A 100 2.59 2.30 -14.37
C LEU A 100 3.21 1.25 -13.45
N LEU A 101 4.46 1.47 -13.08
CA LEU A 101 5.17 0.70 -12.06
C LEU A 101 5.48 1.62 -10.89
N ILE A 102 4.83 1.38 -9.75
CA ILE A 102 5.00 2.20 -8.55
C ILE A 102 5.82 1.42 -7.52
N ALA A 103 6.90 2.02 -7.02
CA ALA A 103 7.71 1.42 -5.97
C ALA A 103 7.12 1.73 -4.59
N SER A 104 6.59 0.72 -3.87
CA SER A 104 6.20 0.90 -2.47
C SER A 104 7.42 0.75 -1.57
N LEU A 105 7.67 1.69 -0.66
CA LEU A 105 8.90 1.79 0.12
C LEU A 105 8.61 1.92 1.63
N MET A 106 9.48 1.35 2.45
CA MET A 106 9.52 1.54 3.90
C MET A 106 10.92 1.24 4.44
N VAL A 107 11.62 2.27 4.91
CA VAL A 107 12.95 2.20 5.55
C VAL A 107 13.04 3.15 6.75
N ASP A 108 14.12 3.10 7.52
CA ASP A 108 14.13 3.63 8.89
C ASP A 108 14.77 5.02 8.95
N THR A 109 15.87 5.23 8.22
CA THR A 109 16.68 6.45 8.33
C THR A 109 16.59 7.32 7.09
N ARG A 110 16.89 8.61 7.23
CA ARG A 110 16.97 9.56 6.12
C ARG A 110 17.95 9.10 5.05
N GLU A 111 19.10 8.55 5.46
CA GLU A 111 20.13 8.03 4.55
C GLU A 111 19.61 6.84 3.74
N GLU A 112 18.93 5.90 4.40
CA GLU A 112 18.31 4.76 3.72
C GLU A 112 17.22 5.22 2.74
N TRP A 113 16.40 6.21 3.13
CA TRP A 113 15.39 6.81 2.24
C TRP A 113 16.04 7.40 0.98
N HIS A 114 17.09 8.21 1.15
CA HIS A 114 17.80 8.78 0.02
C HIS A 114 18.39 7.72 -0.92
N GLU A 115 18.98 6.66 -0.36
CA GLU A 115 19.56 5.58 -1.14
C GLU A 115 18.50 4.79 -1.92
N ILE A 116 17.42 4.37 -1.25
CA ILE A 116 16.41 3.51 -1.87
C ILE A 116 15.60 4.27 -2.94
N ILE A 117 15.35 5.57 -2.76
CA ILE A 117 14.70 6.43 -3.77
C ILE A 117 15.51 6.41 -5.06
N GLN A 118 16.82 6.68 -4.98
CA GLN A 118 17.69 6.67 -6.16
C GLN A 118 17.65 5.32 -6.88
N LYS A 119 17.74 4.22 -6.13
CA LYS A 119 17.71 2.87 -6.69
C LYS A 119 16.41 2.55 -7.43
N VAL A 120 15.26 2.96 -6.90
CA VAL A 120 13.97 2.68 -7.56
C VAL A 120 13.70 3.58 -8.76
N GLU A 121 14.21 4.82 -8.74
CA GLU A 121 14.20 5.71 -9.89
C GLU A 121 15.10 5.18 -11.02
N ASP A 122 16.30 4.70 -10.68
CA ASP A 122 17.27 4.13 -11.64
C ASP A 122 16.71 2.92 -12.41
N VAL A 123 15.80 2.15 -11.80
CA VAL A 123 15.12 1.03 -12.47
C VAL A 123 13.84 1.42 -13.21
N GLY A 124 13.53 2.71 -13.26
CA GLY A 124 12.44 3.27 -14.06
C GLY A 124 11.06 3.20 -13.38
N SER A 125 11.00 3.26 -12.05
CA SER A 125 9.71 3.45 -11.36
C SER A 125 9.08 4.76 -11.82
N ASP A 126 7.76 4.74 -12.04
CA ASP A 126 7.02 5.91 -12.51
C ASP A 126 6.54 6.81 -11.37
N LEU A 127 6.26 6.20 -10.21
CA LEU A 127 5.89 6.87 -8.96
C LEU A 127 6.49 6.11 -7.76
N ILE A 128 6.53 6.77 -6.61
CA ILE A 128 6.90 6.18 -5.31
C ILE A 128 5.67 6.15 -4.40
N GLU A 129 5.45 5.07 -3.67
CA GLU A 129 4.45 4.98 -2.59
C GLU A 129 5.14 4.78 -1.23
N LEU A 130 4.93 5.68 -0.28
CA LEU A 130 5.42 5.54 1.08
C LEU A 130 4.42 4.74 1.91
N ASN A 131 4.81 3.55 2.35
CA ASN A 131 3.91 2.66 3.10
C ASN A 131 3.99 2.92 4.62
N PHE A 132 3.21 3.90 5.09
CA PHE A 132 3.02 4.16 6.53
C PHE A 132 1.77 3.50 7.09
N GLY A 133 1.29 2.40 6.51
CA GLY A 133 0.06 1.75 6.97
C GLY A 133 0.19 0.30 7.41
N CYS A 134 1.40 -0.28 7.40
CA CYS A 134 1.62 -1.63 7.93
C CYS A 134 1.22 -1.69 9.43
N PRO A 135 0.22 -2.49 9.83
CA PRO A 135 -0.35 -2.46 11.18
C PRO A 135 0.65 -2.86 12.27
N HIS A 136 1.77 -3.49 11.90
CA HIS A 136 2.82 -3.99 12.79
C HIS A 136 3.97 -3.00 13.03
N GLY A 137 3.95 -1.82 12.41
CA GLY A 137 5.01 -0.81 12.58
C GLY A 137 5.03 -0.14 13.96
N MET A 138 6.20 0.34 14.38
CA MET A 138 6.44 1.05 15.64
C MET A 138 6.96 2.47 15.38
N CYS A 139 6.37 3.49 16.02
CA CYS A 139 6.77 4.89 15.87
C CYS A 139 8.24 5.11 16.22
N GLU A 140 8.73 4.44 17.27
CA GLU A 140 10.11 4.55 17.75
C GLU A 140 11.16 4.17 16.69
N ARG A 141 10.74 3.42 15.67
CA ARG A 141 11.58 3.02 14.54
C ARG A 141 11.24 3.75 13.24
N GLY A 142 10.36 4.76 13.30
CA GLY A 142 9.94 5.50 12.10
C GLY A 142 9.25 4.64 11.05
N MET A 143 8.55 3.56 11.45
CA MET A 143 7.95 2.60 10.51
C MET A 143 6.45 2.32 10.71
N GLY A 144 5.77 2.04 9.58
CA GLY A 144 4.41 1.48 9.49
C GLY A 144 3.29 2.36 10.03
N SER A 145 2.16 1.74 10.41
CA SER A 145 0.90 2.41 10.80
C SER A 145 1.01 3.38 11.96
N ALA A 146 2.07 3.23 12.76
CA ALA A 146 2.34 4.11 13.88
C ALA A 146 2.82 5.48 13.36
N VAL A 147 3.68 5.53 12.34
CA VAL A 147 4.05 6.78 11.64
C VAL A 147 2.83 7.44 11.01
N GLY A 148 1.99 6.64 10.33
CA GLY A 148 0.77 7.14 9.70
C GLY A 148 -0.24 7.75 10.68
N ALA A 149 -0.09 7.48 11.98
CA ALA A 149 -0.92 8.02 13.05
C ALA A 149 -0.26 9.19 13.80
N GLU A 150 1.00 9.53 13.49
CA GLU A 150 1.76 10.62 14.10
C GLU A 150 2.15 11.66 13.04
N PRO A 151 1.33 12.71 12.83
CA PRO A 151 1.50 13.68 11.75
C PRO A 151 2.89 14.31 11.67
N GLU A 152 3.53 14.62 12.79
CA GLU A 152 4.88 15.21 12.82
C GLU A 152 5.95 14.26 12.29
N VAL A 153 5.87 12.98 12.66
CA VAL A 153 6.82 11.95 12.18
C VAL A 153 6.60 11.70 10.70
N LEU A 154 5.34 11.61 10.27
CA LEU A 154 4.99 11.49 8.86
C LEU A 154 5.56 12.67 8.05
N LYS A 155 5.34 13.91 8.51
CA LYS A 155 5.80 15.12 7.84
C LYS A 155 7.33 15.14 7.70
N ALA A 156 8.06 14.72 8.73
CA ALA A 156 9.51 14.62 8.70
C ALA A 156 10.00 13.62 7.64
N ILE A 157 9.43 12.41 7.62
CA ILE A 157 9.85 11.36 6.68
C ILE A 157 9.48 11.74 5.24
N VAL A 158 8.27 12.26 5.00
CA VAL A 158 7.90 12.75 3.66
C VAL A 158 8.86 13.85 3.23
N GLY A 159 9.23 14.77 4.14
CA GLY A 159 10.25 15.78 3.87
C GLY A 159 11.58 15.18 3.39
N TRP A 160 12.09 14.14 4.04
CA TRP A 160 13.32 13.44 3.61
C TRP A 160 13.18 12.83 2.21
N VAL A 161 12.02 12.27 1.90
CA VAL A 161 11.77 11.72 0.56
C VAL A 161 11.75 12.82 -0.49
N MET A 162 11.06 13.93 -0.23
CA MET A 162 10.95 15.06 -1.16
C MET A 162 12.28 15.76 -1.42
N GLU A 163 13.29 15.61 -0.56
CA GLU A 163 14.65 16.12 -0.81
C GLU A 163 15.38 15.41 -1.96
N LYS A 164 14.95 14.19 -2.31
CA LYS A 164 15.62 13.34 -3.30
C LYS A 164 14.73 12.88 -4.45
N ALA A 165 13.45 12.68 -4.20
CA ALA A 165 12.53 12.20 -5.22
C ALA A 165 12.46 13.17 -6.40
N SER A 166 12.67 12.64 -7.61
CA SER A 166 12.50 13.36 -8.87
C SER A 166 11.19 12.96 -9.59
N ILE A 167 10.57 11.86 -9.16
CA ILE A 167 9.26 11.38 -9.62
C ILE A 167 8.18 11.58 -8.54
N PRO A 168 6.89 11.59 -8.91
CA PRO A 168 5.81 11.86 -7.96
C PRO A 168 5.73 10.87 -6.79
N VAL A 169 5.42 11.40 -5.61
CA VAL A 169 5.36 10.67 -4.34
C VAL A 169 3.93 10.58 -3.82
N ILE A 170 3.49 9.35 -3.55
CA ILE A 170 2.21 9.00 -2.95
C ILE A 170 2.45 8.60 -1.48
N VAL A 171 1.66 9.11 -0.54
CA VAL A 171 1.71 8.66 0.86
C VAL A 171 0.52 7.74 1.15
N LYS A 172 0.78 6.48 1.52
CA LYS A 172 -0.27 5.51 1.84
C LYS A 172 -0.69 5.59 3.29
N LEU A 173 -1.92 6.07 3.52
CA LEU A 173 -2.42 6.34 4.85
C LEU A 173 -3.08 5.13 5.50
N THR A 174 -2.88 5.02 6.81
CA THR A 174 -3.54 4.04 7.66
C THR A 174 -4.96 4.50 8.01
N PRO A 175 -5.97 3.63 8.00
CA PRO A 175 -7.31 3.96 8.49
C PRO A 175 -7.39 3.96 10.03
N ASN A 176 -6.30 3.60 10.72
CA ASN A 176 -6.28 3.37 12.17
C ASN A 176 -5.94 4.66 12.93
N VAL A 177 -6.68 5.74 12.65
CA VAL A 177 -6.50 7.09 13.22
C VAL A 177 -7.83 7.65 13.70
N GLY A 178 -7.78 8.66 14.57
CA GLY A 178 -8.97 9.39 15.01
C GLY A 178 -9.58 10.23 13.90
N ASP A 179 -8.74 11.01 13.21
CA ASP A 179 -9.12 11.82 12.04
C ASP A 179 -8.10 11.60 10.91
N ILE A 180 -8.59 11.17 9.73
CA ILE A 180 -7.75 10.95 8.55
C ILE A 180 -7.28 12.24 7.90
N ALA A 181 -7.95 13.36 8.17
CA ALA A 181 -7.57 14.67 7.67
C ALA A 181 -6.20 15.09 8.20
N GLU A 182 -5.87 14.77 9.45
CA GLU A 182 -4.60 15.16 10.09
C GLU A 182 -3.36 14.59 9.36
N PRO A 183 -3.21 13.26 9.18
CA PRO A 183 -2.05 12.72 8.48
C PRO A 183 -2.08 13.04 6.98
N ALA A 184 -3.26 13.20 6.36
CA ALA A 184 -3.34 13.66 4.97
C ALA A 184 -2.83 15.10 4.80
N THR A 185 -3.19 15.99 5.73
CA THR A 185 -2.68 17.36 5.79
C THR A 185 -1.17 17.37 5.92
N ALA A 186 -0.63 16.61 6.88
CA ALA A 186 0.80 16.51 7.08
C ALA A 186 1.56 15.98 5.85
N ALA A 187 1.00 14.98 5.15
CA ALA A 187 1.58 14.45 3.93
C ALA A 187 1.69 15.52 2.84
N TYR A 188 0.60 16.27 2.62
CA TYR A 188 0.56 17.30 1.58
C TYR A 188 1.41 18.52 1.92
N GLU A 189 1.44 18.95 3.18
CA GLU A 189 2.31 20.04 3.65
C GLU A 189 3.79 19.70 3.54
N ALA A 190 4.16 18.42 3.69
CA ALA A 190 5.52 17.95 3.47
C ALA A 190 5.90 17.84 1.98
N GLY A 191 4.95 18.01 1.07
CA GLY A 191 5.19 18.07 -0.37
C GLY A 191 4.71 16.86 -1.16
N ALA A 192 4.02 15.89 -0.56
CA ALA A 192 3.47 14.76 -1.31
C ALA A 192 2.57 15.21 -2.49
N ASP A 193 2.67 14.50 -3.60
CA ASP A 193 1.88 14.76 -4.81
C ASP A 193 0.46 14.20 -4.69
N ALA A 194 0.33 13.07 -3.98
CA ALA A 194 -0.93 12.39 -3.72
C ALA A 194 -0.90 11.62 -2.41
N VAL A 195 -2.08 11.15 -1.99
CA VAL A 195 -2.21 10.14 -0.95
C VAL A 195 -2.94 8.91 -1.51
N SER A 196 -2.63 7.73 -0.96
CA SER A 196 -3.43 6.52 -1.21
C SER A 196 -4.11 6.08 0.09
N LEU A 197 -5.38 5.69 0.00
CA LEU A 197 -6.12 5.20 1.16
C LEU A 197 -7.24 4.24 0.75
N ILE A 198 -7.49 3.18 1.52
CA ILE A 198 -6.92 2.90 2.84
C ILE A 198 -5.91 1.75 2.81
N ASN A 199 -4.93 1.78 3.72
CA ASN A 199 -4.27 0.56 4.16
C ASN A 199 -5.24 -0.32 4.99
N THR A 200 -4.79 -1.45 5.50
CA THR A 200 -5.64 -2.39 6.23
C THR A 200 -6.08 -1.88 7.61
N VAL A 201 -7.28 -2.28 8.04
CA VAL A 201 -7.83 -1.94 9.37
C VAL A 201 -7.33 -2.95 10.41
N LYS A 202 -6.82 -2.50 11.56
CA LYS A 202 -6.37 -3.39 12.64
C LYS A 202 -7.54 -4.24 13.14
N SER A 203 -7.34 -5.56 13.19
CA SER A 203 -8.41 -6.49 13.59
C SER A 203 -7.88 -7.82 14.13
N ILE A 204 -8.78 -8.53 14.82
CA ILE A 204 -8.71 -9.96 15.10
C ILE A 204 -9.93 -10.60 14.43
N VAL A 205 -9.72 -11.63 13.63
CA VAL A 205 -10.80 -12.28 12.84
C VAL A 205 -11.44 -13.48 13.54
N GLY A 206 -10.84 -13.94 14.62
CA GLY A 206 -11.35 -15.02 15.43
C GLY A 206 -10.35 -15.41 16.50
N VAL A 207 -10.78 -16.30 17.38
CA VAL A 207 -9.96 -16.87 18.45
C VAL A 207 -10.03 -18.39 18.32
N ASP A 208 -8.87 -19.03 18.32
CA ASP A 208 -8.77 -20.47 18.53
C ASP A 208 -9.09 -20.74 20.01
N LEU A 209 -10.25 -21.35 20.27
CA LEU A 209 -10.75 -21.56 21.64
C LEU A 209 -10.03 -22.68 22.39
N ASP A 210 -9.33 -23.57 21.68
CA ASP A 210 -8.54 -24.62 22.31
C ASP A 210 -7.19 -24.08 22.78
N LYS A 211 -6.57 -23.23 21.96
CA LYS A 211 -5.27 -22.61 22.26
C LYS A 211 -5.38 -21.28 22.98
N MET A 212 -6.57 -20.67 23.02
CA MET A 212 -6.83 -19.34 23.58
C MET A 212 -5.96 -18.24 22.95
N VAL A 213 -5.74 -18.31 21.63
CA VAL A 213 -4.97 -17.33 20.86
C VAL A 213 -5.75 -16.83 19.63
N PRO A 214 -5.48 -15.61 19.13
CA PRO A 214 -6.10 -15.12 17.90
C PRO A 214 -5.84 -15.99 16.67
N LEU A 215 -6.70 -15.87 15.66
CA LEU A 215 -6.48 -16.40 14.32
C LEU A 215 -5.84 -15.32 13.41
N PRO A 216 -4.91 -15.69 12.50
CA PRO A 216 -4.37 -17.04 12.27
C PRO A 216 -3.34 -17.46 13.34
N VAL A 217 -3.28 -18.75 13.67
CA VAL A 217 -2.33 -19.30 14.65
C VAL A 217 -0.96 -19.52 14.00
N VAL A 218 0.09 -19.02 14.66
CA VAL A 218 1.50 -19.20 14.30
C VAL A 218 2.24 -19.85 15.47
N GLY A 219 2.66 -21.11 15.31
CA GLY A 219 3.24 -21.89 16.41
C GLY A 219 2.27 -21.97 17.59
N ASN A 220 2.63 -21.34 18.71
CA ASN A 220 1.85 -21.28 19.95
C ASN A 220 1.19 -19.92 20.19
N GLY A 221 1.21 -19.00 19.22
CA GLY A 221 0.73 -17.63 19.40
C GLY A 221 0.07 -17.04 18.16
N SER A 222 -0.24 -15.75 18.23
CA SER A 222 -0.72 -14.93 17.12
C SER A 222 -0.55 -13.45 17.45
N SER A 223 -0.96 -12.58 16.54
CA SER A 223 -1.00 -11.12 16.71
C SER A 223 -2.24 -10.56 16.04
N ASN A 224 -2.56 -9.29 16.28
CA ASN A 224 -3.54 -8.60 15.45
C ASN A 224 -3.01 -8.47 14.02
N GLY A 225 -3.93 -8.45 13.06
CA GLY A 225 -3.61 -8.34 11.63
C GLY A 225 -4.35 -7.20 10.96
N GLY A 226 -4.04 -7.02 9.68
CA GLY A 226 -4.70 -6.08 8.80
C GLY A 226 -5.92 -6.69 8.11
N TYR A 227 -7.11 -6.15 8.40
CA TYR A 227 -8.37 -6.47 7.74
C TYR A 227 -8.49 -5.77 6.37
N CYS A 228 -8.86 -6.53 5.37
CA CYS A 228 -9.14 -6.07 4.01
C CYS A 228 -10.26 -6.90 3.37
N GLY A 229 -10.53 -6.65 2.09
CA GLY A 229 -11.62 -7.31 1.35
C GLY A 229 -12.90 -6.47 1.32
N PRO A 230 -13.99 -7.00 0.74
CA PRO A 230 -15.23 -6.25 0.50
C PRO A 230 -15.80 -5.54 1.72
N ALA A 231 -15.67 -6.14 2.91
CA ALA A 231 -16.16 -5.58 4.17
C ALA A 231 -15.58 -4.20 4.53
N VAL A 232 -14.39 -3.83 4.01
CA VAL A 232 -13.78 -2.52 4.33
C VAL A 232 -14.22 -1.39 3.41
N LYS A 233 -14.96 -1.67 2.33
CA LYS A 233 -15.40 -0.66 1.35
C LYS A 233 -16.11 0.53 1.98
N PRO A 234 -17.09 0.36 2.91
CA PRO A 234 -17.76 1.51 3.52
C PRO A 234 -16.82 2.39 4.35
N ILE A 235 -15.81 1.80 4.98
CA ILE A 235 -14.78 2.53 5.73
C ILE A 235 -13.89 3.31 4.76
N ALA A 236 -13.44 2.67 3.68
CA ALA A 236 -12.63 3.30 2.65
C ALA A 236 -13.33 4.51 2.03
N LEU A 237 -14.59 4.37 1.61
CA LEU A 237 -15.40 5.46 1.03
C LEU A 237 -15.58 6.62 2.01
N HIS A 238 -15.82 6.33 3.29
CA HIS A 238 -15.95 7.37 4.31
C HIS A 238 -14.65 8.19 4.44
N LEU A 239 -13.51 7.51 4.57
CA LEU A 239 -12.21 8.16 4.76
C LEU A 239 -11.77 8.91 3.49
N LEU A 240 -12.01 8.35 2.30
CA LEU A 240 -11.82 9.03 1.02
C LEU A 240 -12.64 10.32 0.93
N GLY A 241 -13.93 10.25 1.28
CA GLY A 241 -14.82 11.40 1.29
C GLY A 241 -14.43 12.46 2.31
N GLN A 242 -13.77 12.10 3.41
CA GLN A 242 -13.18 13.06 4.35
C GLN A 242 -11.94 13.71 3.75
N THR A 243 -10.97 12.92 3.27
CA THR A 243 -9.71 13.42 2.70
C THR A 243 -9.94 14.33 1.49
N ALA A 244 -10.84 13.95 0.59
CA ALA A 244 -11.15 14.71 -0.63
C ALA A 244 -11.73 16.12 -0.36
N LYS A 245 -12.32 16.35 0.83
CA LYS A 245 -12.86 17.67 1.22
C LYS A 245 -11.78 18.61 1.72
N VAL A 246 -10.68 18.08 2.23
CA VAL A 246 -9.61 18.87 2.86
C VAL A 246 -8.58 19.29 1.80
N PHE A 247 -8.28 18.43 0.83
CA PHE A 247 -7.30 18.73 -0.23
C PHE A 247 -7.78 18.32 -1.62
N PRO A 248 -7.89 19.26 -2.58
CA PRO A 248 -8.22 18.97 -3.98
C PRO A 248 -6.97 18.50 -4.74
N LYS A 249 -6.28 17.48 -4.23
CA LYS A 249 -5.15 16.80 -4.89
C LYS A 249 -5.56 15.38 -5.30
N PRO A 250 -4.82 14.73 -6.23
CA PRO A 250 -5.12 13.35 -6.61
C PRO A 250 -5.11 12.39 -5.42
N ILE A 251 -6.06 11.46 -5.39
CA ILE A 251 -6.18 10.44 -4.35
C ILE A 251 -6.27 9.07 -5.03
N SER A 252 -5.48 8.11 -4.55
CA SER A 252 -5.56 6.71 -5.00
C SER A 252 -6.42 5.90 -4.02
N GLY A 253 -7.59 5.49 -4.48
CA GLY A 253 -8.59 4.77 -3.69
C GLY A 253 -8.34 3.27 -3.60
N ILE A 254 -8.33 2.73 -2.37
CA ILE A 254 -8.03 1.32 -2.05
C ILE A 254 -8.99 0.82 -0.97
N GLY A 255 -9.56 -0.36 -1.15
CA GLY A 255 -10.29 -1.08 -0.09
C GLY A 255 -11.64 -1.64 -0.52
N GLY A 256 -11.70 -2.95 -0.73
CA GLY A 256 -12.96 -3.66 -0.99
C GLY A 256 -13.56 -3.46 -2.40
N ILE A 257 -12.80 -2.89 -3.33
CA ILE A 257 -13.17 -2.80 -4.74
C ILE A 257 -13.11 -4.20 -5.37
N SER A 258 -14.23 -4.68 -5.90
CA SER A 258 -14.34 -6.03 -6.48
C SER A 258 -14.92 -6.04 -7.89
N ASN A 259 -15.54 -4.94 -8.31
CA ASN A 259 -16.17 -4.80 -9.63
C ASN A 259 -16.21 -3.34 -10.08
N TRP A 260 -16.68 -3.10 -11.31
CA TRP A 260 -16.70 -1.77 -11.91
C TRP A 260 -17.65 -0.77 -11.21
N ARG A 261 -18.72 -1.24 -10.55
CA ARG A 261 -19.62 -0.36 -9.79
C ARG A 261 -18.93 0.14 -8.54
N ASP A 262 -18.23 -0.76 -7.84
CA ASP A 262 -17.39 -0.36 -6.71
C ASP A 262 -16.39 0.69 -7.15
N ALA A 263 -15.69 0.48 -8.28
CA ALA A 263 -14.72 1.44 -8.78
C ALA A 263 -15.32 2.80 -9.15
N ALA A 264 -16.57 2.86 -9.62
CA ALA A 264 -17.25 4.11 -9.94
C ALA A 264 -17.73 4.87 -8.70
N GLU A 265 -17.81 4.23 -7.53
CA GLU A 265 -18.12 4.87 -6.25
C GLU A 265 -16.91 5.57 -5.62
N PHE A 266 -15.69 5.15 -5.97
CA PHE A 266 -14.42 5.72 -5.52
C PHE A 266 -14.03 6.92 -6.39
#